data_AF-A0A4Q3CHD3-F1
#
_entry.id   AF-A0A4Q3CHD3-F1
#
_cell.length_a   1.000
_cell.length_b   1.000
_cell.length_c   1.000
_cell.angle_alpha   90.00
_cell.angle_beta   90.00
_cell.angle_gamma   90.00
#
_symmetry.space_group_name_H-M   'P 1'
#
loop_
_entity.id
_entity.type
_entity.pdbx_description
1 polymer ?
#
loop_
_entity_poly.entity_id
_entity_poly.type
_entity_poly.pdbx_seq_one_letter_code
_entity_poly.pdbx_strand_id
1 'polypeptide(L)'
;MSTRKALTFIAVLGVICFVSTCAYFVAGVSAVYPPIKTYEYFGSADQFDNAIRQFADKNTDVIVKDKETIGNADNGYAIHMTLDAKDSTSNVSYNLKYEYADSKIKVYLIGLHDWINKKGGYKIGDAGVKELLNDFENRFLLRLKGDGMKDNRIILTAL
;
A
#
# COMPACT_ATOMS: atom_id res chain seq x y z
N MET A 1 -18.97 32.86 -28.60
CA MET A 1 -18.67 31.46 -28.21
C MET A 1 -20.01 30.76 -27.98
N SER A 2 -20.31 29.68 -28.72
CA SER A 2 -21.59 28.97 -28.57
C SER A 2 -21.74 28.49 -27.12
N THR A 3 -22.90 28.70 -26.51
CA THR A 3 -23.25 28.29 -25.13
C THR A 3 -22.92 26.82 -24.86
N ARG A 4 -23.01 25.96 -25.89
CA ARG A 4 -22.61 24.55 -25.81
C ARG A 4 -21.10 24.37 -25.58
N LYS A 5 -20.26 25.16 -26.25
CA LYS A 5 -18.79 25.11 -26.09
C LYS A 5 -18.35 25.61 -24.71
N ALA A 6 -19.06 26.59 -24.15
CA ALA A 6 -18.80 27.08 -22.79
C ALA A 6 -19.17 26.02 -21.73
N LEU A 7 -20.30 25.32 -21.90
CA LEU A 7 -20.72 24.26 -20.98
C LEU A 7 -19.74 23.08 -20.98
N THR A 8 -19.28 22.65 -22.16
CA THR A 8 -18.29 21.56 -22.27
C THR A 8 -16.97 21.94 -21.60
N PHE A 9 -16.53 23.18 -21.74
CA PHE A 9 -15.29 23.66 -21.13
C PHE A 9 -15.36 23.65 -19.58
N ILE A 10 -16.49 24.10 -19.02
CA ILE A 10 -16.72 24.07 -17.55
C ILE A 10 -16.75 22.63 -17.03
N ALA A 11 -17.40 21.71 -17.75
CA ALA A 11 -17.45 20.30 -17.35
C ALA A 11 -16.05 19.66 -17.33
N VAL A 12 -15.22 19.93 -18.34
CA VAL A 12 -13.84 19.42 -18.40
C VAL A 12 -13.00 19.99 -17.26
N LEU A 13 -13.10 21.28 -16.96
CA LEU A 13 -12.41 21.88 -15.81
C LEU A 13 -12.84 21.24 -14.49
N GLY A 14 -14.13 20.97 -14.30
CA GLY A 14 -14.64 20.28 -13.11
C GLY A 14 -14.04 18.88 -12.93
N VAL A 15 -13.93 18.11 -14.02
CA VAL A 15 -13.31 16.78 -13.99
C VAL A 15 -11.82 16.88 -13.66
N ILE A 16 -11.09 17.82 -14.28
CA ILE A 16 -9.65 18.01 -14.00
C ILE A 16 -9.43 18.37 -12.52
N CYS A 17 -10.17 19.34 -11.98
CA CYS A 17 -10.06 19.72 -10.57
C CYS A 17 -10.37 18.56 -9.62
N PHE A 18 -11.38 17.75 -9.94
CA PHE A 18 -11.72 16.57 -9.14
C PHE A 18 -10.60 15.53 -9.15
N VAL A 19 -10.07 15.20 -10.33
CA VAL A 19 -8.95 14.24 -10.47
C VAL A 19 -7.69 14.74 -9.76
N SER A 20 -7.34 16.03 -9.90
CA SER A 20 -6.19 16.63 -9.22
C SER A 20 -6.33 16.59 -7.69
N THR A 21 -7.53 16.79 -7.16
CA THR A 21 -7.79 16.75 -5.71
C THR A 21 -7.65 15.33 -5.16
N CYS A 22 -8.20 14.34 -5.87
CA CYS A 22 -8.04 12.93 -5.50
C CYS A 22 -6.56 12.52 -5.53
N ALA A 23 -5.82 12.89 -6.58
CA ALA A 23 -4.39 12.61 -6.69
C ALA A 23 -3.57 13.28 -5.56
N TYR A 24 -3.89 14.53 -5.22
CA TYR A 24 -3.24 15.24 -4.11
C TYR A 24 -3.52 14.58 -2.76
N PHE A 25 -4.74 14.11 -2.53
CA PHE A 25 -5.09 13.42 -1.28
C PHE A 25 -4.30 12.12 -1.12
N VAL A 26 -4.21 11.31 -2.19
CA VAL A 26 -3.44 10.06 -2.17
C VAL A 26 -1.95 10.33 -1.95
N ALA A 27 -1.37 11.33 -2.63
CA ALA A 27 0.03 11.71 -2.43
C ALA A 27 0.28 12.26 -1.01
N GLY A 28 -0.63 13.10 -0.50
CA GLY A 28 -0.52 13.77 0.80
C GLY A 28 -0.63 12.83 2.00
N VAL A 29 -1.50 11.81 1.95
CA VAL A 29 -1.62 10.83 3.04
C VAL A 29 -0.29 10.07 3.26
N SER A 30 0.47 9.81 2.21
CA SER A 30 1.79 9.17 2.30
C SER A 30 2.89 10.05 2.93
N ALA A 31 2.69 11.37 2.97
CA ALA A 31 3.66 12.34 3.48
C ALA A 31 3.29 12.92 4.86
N VAL A 32 2.00 12.90 5.25
CA VAL A 32 1.50 13.59 6.46
C VAL A 32 1.53 12.70 7.71
N TYR A 33 1.41 11.38 7.55
CA TYR A 33 1.37 10.45 8.70
C TYR A 33 2.59 9.53 8.74
N PRO A 34 3.18 9.34 9.93
CA PRO A 34 4.23 8.34 10.08
C PRO A 34 3.66 6.96 9.72
N PRO A 35 4.48 6.06 9.18
CA PRO A 35 4.03 4.72 8.86
C PRO A 35 3.50 4.01 10.10
N ILE A 36 2.47 3.18 9.93
CA ILE A 36 1.90 2.34 11.00
C ILE A 36 3.00 1.42 11.55
N LYS A 37 3.82 0.86 10.64
CA LYS A 37 4.99 0.04 10.97
C LYS A 37 6.01 0.06 9.84
N THR A 38 7.27 -0.17 10.17
CA THR A 38 8.38 -0.29 9.21
C THR A 38 9.01 -1.67 9.33
N TYR A 39 9.41 -2.23 8.20
CA TYR A 39 10.05 -3.53 8.06
C TYR A 39 11.29 -3.41 7.17
N GLU A 40 12.24 -4.33 7.34
CA GLU A 40 13.41 -4.44 6.45
C GLU A 40 13.34 -5.74 5.65
N TYR A 41 13.58 -5.65 4.34
CA TYR A 41 13.77 -6.81 3.48
C TYR A 41 15.18 -6.81 2.89
N PHE A 42 15.84 -7.95 3.03
CA PHE A 42 17.20 -8.23 2.58
C PHE A 42 17.15 -8.87 1.20
N GLY A 43 17.28 -8.03 0.17
CA GLY A 43 17.23 -8.42 -1.23
C GLY A 43 16.91 -7.24 -2.12
N SER A 44 16.84 -7.46 -3.43
CA SER A 44 16.44 -6.42 -4.37
C SER A 44 14.92 -6.20 -4.35
N ALA A 45 14.47 -5.02 -4.82
CA ALA A 45 13.05 -4.77 -5.01
C ALA A 45 12.39 -5.79 -5.95
N ASP A 46 13.08 -6.20 -7.03
CA ASP A 46 12.59 -7.25 -7.92
C ASP A 46 12.38 -8.58 -7.21
N GLN A 47 13.25 -8.95 -6.28
CA GLN A 47 13.08 -10.16 -5.47
C GLN A 47 11.90 -10.04 -4.51
N PHE A 48 11.70 -8.87 -3.90
CA PHE A 48 10.55 -8.60 -3.06
C PHE A 48 9.23 -8.67 -3.84
N ASP A 49 9.20 -8.01 -5.00
CA ASP A 49 8.07 -8.00 -5.91
C ASP A 49 7.69 -9.40 -6.40
N ASN A 50 8.69 -10.18 -6.81
CA ASN A 50 8.48 -11.56 -7.24
C ASN A 50 7.98 -12.44 -6.09
N ALA A 51 8.48 -12.24 -4.88
CA ALA A 51 8.02 -12.98 -3.71
C ALA A 51 6.55 -12.68 -3.37
N ILE A 52 6.14 -11.41 -3.42
CA ILE A 52 4.74 -11.01 -3.21
C ILE A 52 3.83 -11.59 -4.30
N ARG A 53 4.26 -11.55 -5.57
CA ARG A 53 3.50 -12.14 -6.69
C ARG A 53 3.36 -13.65 -6.52
N GLN A 54 4.45 -14.37 -6.26
CA GLN A 54 4.42 -15.81 -6.00
C GLN A 54 3.53 -16.17 -4.80
N PHE A 55 3.53 -15.33 -3.77
CA PHE A 55 2.65 -15.50 -2.64
C PHE A 55 1.18 -15.35 -3.03
N ALA A 56 0.83 -14.28 -3.75
CA ALA A 56 -0.54 -14.07 -4.24
C ALA A 56 -1.00 -15.17 -5.21
N ASP A 57 -0.13 -15.65 -6.10
CA ASP A 57 -0.43 -16.73 -7.05
C ASP A 57 -0.76 -18.05 -6.33
N LYS A 58 -0.14 -18.30 -5.17
CA LYS A 58 -0.42 -19.50 -4.34
C LYS A 58 -1.63 -19.33 -3.43
N ASN A 59 -1.98 -18.10 -3.09
CA ASN A 59 -2.98 -17.77 -2.09
C ASN A 59 -4.10 -16.98 -2.78
N THR A 60 -5.10 -17.70 -3.29
CA THR A 60 -6.20 -17.13 -4.09
C THR A 60 -7.04 -16.10 -3.33
N ASP A 61 -6.92 -16.05 -2.00
CA ASP A 61 -7.49 -15.04 -1.13
C ASP A 61 -6.76 -13.69 -1.20
N VAL A 62 -5.56 -13.63 -1.81
CA VAL A 62 -4.70 -12.43 -1.85
C VAL A 62 -4.57 -11.91 -3.29
N ILE A 63 -4.80 -10.61 -3.47
CA ILE A 63 -4.72 -9.93 -4.78
C ILE A 63 -3.81 -8.71 -4.65
N VAL A 64 -2.82 -8.61 -5.55
CA VAL A 64 -2.03 -7.39 -5.74
C VAL A 64 -2.82 -6.47 -6.66
N LYS A 65 -3.31 -5.34 -6.15
CA LYS A 65 -4.18 -4.43 -6.91
C LYS A 65 -3.42 -3.38 -7.68
N ASP A 66 -2.65 -2.59 -6.94
CA ASP A 66 -2.01 -1.40 -7.46
C ASP A 66 -0.52 -1.46 -7.16
N LYS A 67 0.29 -1.05 -8.14
CA LYS A 67 1.72 -0.85 -7.97
C LYS A 67 2.14 0.37 -8.78
N GLU A 68 2.50 1.43 -8.08
CA GLU A 68 2.84 2.71 -8.71
C GLU A 68 4.15 3.24 -8.13
N THR A 69 5.00 3.78 -9.00
CA THR A 69 6.17 4.54 -8.56
C THR A 69 5.71 5.94 -8.15
N ILE A 70 6.00 6.30 -6.90
CA ILE A 70 5.68 7.59 -6.31
C ILE A 70 6.98 8.33 -5.95
N GLY A 71 6.95 9.66 -5.97
CA GLY A 71 8.11 10.49 -5.65
C GLY A 71 8.75 11.17 -6.87
N ASN A 72 9.89 11.83 -6.64
CA ASN A 72 10.60 12.61 -7.65
C ASN A 72 12.10 12.66 -7.31
N ALA A 73 12.89 13.32 -8.16
CA ALA A 73 14.35 13.44 -7.98
C ALA A 73 14.74 14.12 -6.65
N ASP A 74 13.89 14.99 -6.10
CA ASP A 74 14.19 15.78 -4.90
C ASP A 74 13.90 15.02 -3.60
N ASN A 75 12.88 14.16 -3.59
CA ASN A 75 12.41 13.42 -2.40
C ASN A 75 12.72 11.92 -2.44
N GLY A 76 13.40 11.47 -3.51
CA GLY A 76 13.60 10.06 -3.79
C GLY A 76 12.38 9.39 -4.41
N TYR A 77 12.61 8.21 -4.98
CA TYR A 77 11.56 7.36 -5.55
C TYR A 77 11.19 6.26 -4.55
N ALA A 78 9.89 6.05 -4.38
CA ALA A 78 9.33 4.93 -3.64
C ALA A 78 8.31 4.19 -4.51
N ILE A 79 7.95 2.98 -4.12
CA ILE A 79 6.88 2.23 -4.76
C ILE A 79 5.73 2.08 -3.77
N HIS A 80 4.53 2.45 -4.19
CA HIS A 80 3.29 2.18 -3.48
C HIS A 80 2.68 0.87 -4.01
N MET A 81 2.28 -0.01 -3.11
CA MET A 81 1.67 -1.30 -3.41
C MET A 81 0.47 -1.55 -2.52
N THR A 82 -0.65 -1.94 -3.12
CA THR A 82 -1.87 -2.32 -2.41
C THR A 82 -2.10 -3.82 -2.50
N LEU A 83 -2.22 -4.49 -1.36
CA LEU A 83 -2.51 -5.92 -1.24
C LEU A 83 -3.88 -6.12 -0.59
N ASP A 84 -4.81 -6.74 -1.28
CA ASP A 84 -6.11 -7.09 -0.74
C ASP A 84 -6.14 -8.58 -0.36
N ALA A 85 -6.41 -8.88 0.91
CA ALA A 85 -6.71 -10.21 1.41
C ALA A 85 -8.21 -10.33 1.71
N LYS A 86 -8.87 -11.31 1.09
CA LYS A 86 -10.31 -11.52 1.16
C LYS A 86 -10.64 -12.88 1.73
N ASP A 87 -11.44 -12.90 2.78
CA ASP A 87 -12.10 -14.10 3.27
C ASP A 87 -13.62 -13.89 3.34
N SER A 88 -14.35 -14.88 3.87
CA SER A 88 -15.82 -14.82 3.98
C SER A 88 -16.33 -13.75 4.96
N THR A 89 -15.47 -13.21 5.81
CA THR A 89 -15.77 -12.34 6.95
C THR A 89 -15.03 -11.00 6.94
N SER A 90 -13.99 -10.87 6.12
CA SER A 90 -13.12 -9.69 6.06
C SER A 90 -12.64 -9.42 4.62
N ASN A 91 -12.45 -8.14 4.32
CA ASN A 91 -11.79 -7.69 3.09
C ASN A 91 -10.75 -6.65 3.50
N VAL A 92 -9.56 -7.14 3.79
CA VAL A 92 -8.47 -6.35 4.36
C VAL A 92 -7.55 -5.87 3.26
N SER A 93 -7.29 -4.57 3.22
CA SER A 93 -6.35 -3.93 2.31
C SER A 93 -5.13 -3.43 3.07
N TYR A 94 -3.95 -3.92 2.68
CA TYR A 94 -2.65 -3.54 3.19
C TYR A 94 -1.99 -2.59 2.19
N ASN A 95 -1.78 -1.34 2.61
CA ASN A 95 -1.10 -0.33 1.79
C ASN A 95 0.36 -0.26 2.21
N LEU A 96 1.24 -0.70 1.32
CA LEU A 96 2.68 -0.73 1.51
C LEU A 96 3.33 0.37 0.67
N LYS A 97 4.32 1.05 1.25
CA LYS A 97 5.27 1.88 0.55
C LYS A 97 6.64 1.25 0.74
N TYR A 98 7.47 1.13 -0.28
CA TYR A 98 8.85 0.69 -0.09
C TYR A 98 9.86 1.52 -0.87
N GLU A 99 11.02 1.71 -0.27
CA GLU A 99 12.11 2.54 -0.76
C GLU A 99 13.41 1.74 -0.81
N TYR A 100 14.25 2.08 -1.78
CA TYR A 100 15.59 1.50 -1.92
C TYR A 100 16.51 2.11 -0.87
N ALA A 101 17.16 1.25 -0.07
CA ALA A 101 18.12 1.66 0.95
C ALA A 101 19.41 0.82 0.82
N ASP A 102 20.36 1.30 0.02
CA ASP A 102 21.67 0.69 -0.26
C ASP A 102 21.63 -0.81 -0.63
N SER A 103 21.60 -1.69 0.37
CA SER A 103 21.66 -3.15 0.28
C SER A 103 20.37 -3.86 0.76
N LYS A 104 19.35 -3.09 1.11
CA LYS A 104 18.05 -3.55 1.61
C LYS A 104 16.94 -2.69 1.01
N ILE A 105 15.71 -3.15 1.16
CA ILE A 105 14.54 -2.29 0.98
C ILE A 105 13.90 -2.04 2.33
N LYS A 106 13.47 -0.80 2.56
CA LYS A 106 12.61 -0.45 3.68
C LYS A 106 11.17 -0.55 3.22
N VAL A 107 10.36 -1.32 3.93
CA VAL A 107 8.94 -1.51 3.64
C VAL A 107 8.13 -0.86 4.76
N TYR A 108 7.35 0.14 4.42
CA TYR A 108 6.49 0.90 5.30
C TYR A 108 5.05 0.43 5.10
N LEU A 109 4.41 -0.05 6.16
CA LEU A 109 2.97 -0.23 6.18
C LEU A 109 2.32 1.11 6.51
N ILE A 110 1.67 1.71 5.52
CA ILE A 110 1.15 3.08 5.63
C ILE A 110 -0.36 3.12 5.83
N GLY A 111 -1.08 2.02 5.54
CA GLY A 111 -2.53 1.95 5.71
C GLY A 111 -3.04 0.53 5.86
N LEU A 112 -4.05 0.37 6.70
CA LEU A 112 -4.75 -0.89 6.96
C LEU A 112 -6.24 -0.64 6.93
N HIS A 113 -7.00 -1.32 6.07
CA HIS A 113 -8.45 -1.12 5.97
C HIS A 113 -9.19 -2.44 5.87
N ASP A 114 -10.15 -2.68 6.76
CA ASP A 114 -11.16 -3.73 6.58
C ASP A 114 -12.46 -3.10 6.07
N TRP A 115 -12.71 -3.28 4.78
CA TRP A 115 -13.84 -2.66 4.09
C TRP A 115 -15.19 -3.26 4.47
N ILE A 116 -15.23 -4.52 4.95
CA ILE A 116 -16.47 -5.18 5.39
C ILE A 116 -16.84 -4.65 6.78
N ASN A 117 -15.89 -4.69 7.71
CA ASN A 117 -16.13 -4.30 9.09
C ASN A 117 -16.00 -2.79 9.33
N LYS A 118 -15.71 -2.01 8.28
CA LYS A 118 -15.54 -0.54 8.31
C LYS A 118 -14.53 -0.09 9.38
N LYS A 119 -13.44 -0.84 9.51
CA LYS A 119 -12.33 -0.57 10.44
C LYS A 119 -11.08 -0.22 9.64
N GLY A 120 -10.13 0.43 10.32
CA GLY A 120 -8.84 0.75 9.75
C GLY A 120 -8.59 2.25 9.59
N GLY A 121 -7.49 2.56 8.91
CA GLY A 121 -6.98 3.90 8.77
C GLY A 121 -5.49 3.92 8.43
N TYR A 122 -4.91 5.10 8.56
CA TYR A 122 -3.52 5.38 8.23
C TYR A 122 -2.67 5.64 9.48
N LYS A 123 -3.27 5.62 10.68
CA LYS A 123 -2.60 5.82 11.96
C LYS A 123 -2.82 4.63 12.88
N ILE A 124 -1.82 4.31 13.70
CA ILE A 124 -1.93 3.28 14.74
C ILE A 124 -3.06 3.52 15.75
N GLY A 125 -3.50 4.77 15.90
CA GLY A 125 -4.60 5.17 16.78
C GLY A 125 -6.00 5.06 16.15
N ASP A 126 -6.11 4.83 14.84
CA ASP A 126 -7.40 4.71 14.18
C ASP A 126 -8.10 3.40 14.58
N ALA A 127 -9.43 3.42 14.55
CA ALA A 127 -10.25 2.31 15.06
C ALA A 127 -9.95 1.00 14.33
N GLY A 128 -9.57 -0.04 15.08
CA GLY A 128 -9.27 -1.37 14.55
C GLY A 128 -7.89 -1.53 13.90
N VAL A 129 -7.09 -0.47 13.73
CA VAL A 129 -5.76 -0.58 13.09
C VAL A 129 -4.82 -1.50 13.86
N LYS A 130 -4.84 -1.46 15.20
CA LYS A 130 -4.00 -2.38 16.02
C LYS A 130 -4.39 -3.85 15.83
N GLU A 131 -5.67 -4.14 15.73
CA GLU A 131 -6.17 -5.52 15.49
C GLU A 131 -5.71 -5.98 14.11
N LEU A 132 -5.89 -5.15 13.09
CA LEU A 132 -5.47 -5.42 11.72
C LEU A 132 -3.94 -5.54 11.57
N LEU A 133 -3.17 -4.76 12.35
CA LEU A 133 -1.71 -4.85 12.38
C LEU A 133 -1.26 -6.18 12.96
N ASN A 134 -1.83 -6.59 14.09
CA ASN A 134 -1.53 -7.90 14.66
C ASN A 134 -1.90 -9.02 13.68
N ASP A 135 -2.97 -8.84 12.93
CA ASP A 135 -3.37 -9.78 11.90
C ASP A 135 -2.36 -9.89 10.77
N PHE A 136 -1.93 -8.74 10.28
CA PHE A 136 -0.91 -8.63 9.25
C PHE A 136 0.39 -9.30 9.69
N GLU A 137 0.87 -9.03 10.90
CA GLU A 137 2.15 -9.56 11.39
C GLU A 137 2.09 -11.06 11.69
N ASN A 138 1.00 -11.53 12.31
CA ASN A 138 0.90 -12.92 12.79
C ASN A 138 0.27 -13.87 11.78
N ARG A 139 -0.42 -13.39 10.75
CA ARG A 139 -1.05 -14.25 9.73
C ARG A 139 -0.47 -13.99 8.36
N PHE A 140 -0.57 -12.76 7.87
CA PHE A 140 -0.15 -12.43 6.51
C PHE A 140 1.37 -12.56 6.32
N LEU A 141 2.17 -11.88 7.14
CA LEU A 141 3.63 -11.90 7.02
C LEU A 141 4.22 -13.28 7.30
N LEU A 142 3.64 -14.06 8.22
CA LEU A 142 4.08 -15.44 8.46
C LEU A 142 3.86 -16.33 7.23
N ARG A 143 2.69 -16.25 6.60
CA ARG A 143 2.40 -16.98 5.35
C ARG A 143 3.33 -16.52 4.22
N LEU A 144 3.53 -15.22 4.06
CA LEU A 144 4.44 -14.65 3.06
C LEU A 144 5.88 -15.18 3.21
N LYS A 145 6.38 -15.28 4.45
CA LYS A 145 7.71 -15.85 4.73
C LYS A 145 7.80 -17.33 4.34
N GLY A 146 6.79 -18.12 4.64
CA GLY A 146 6.77 -19.54 4.26
C GLY A 146 6.67 -19.77 2.76
N ASP A 147 5.74 -19.08 2.10
CA ASP A 147 5.32 -19.40 0.74
C ASP A 147 6.02 -18.58 -0.34
N GLY A 148 6.37 -17.32 -0.06
CA GLY A 148 6.96 -16.38 -1.01
C GLY A 148 8.44 -16.07 -0.75
N MET A 149 8.93 -16.24 0.48
CA MET A 149 10.27 -15.78 0.89
C MET A 149 11.02 -16.83 1.72
N LYS A 150 11.30 -17.97 1.08
CA LYS A 150 11.91 -19.19 1.66
C LYS A 150 13.20 -19.00 2.47
N ASP A 151 13.80 -17.81 2.49
CA ASP A 151 15.11 -17.49 3.09
C ASP A 151 15.06 -16.49 4.27
N ASN A 152 13.94 -16.33 5.00
CA ASN A 152 13.86 -15.38 6.14
C ASN A 152 14.26 -13.92 5.80
N ARG A 153 14.14 -13.53 4.53
CA ARG A 153 14.65 -12.24 4.03
C ARG A 153 13.89 -11.02 4.54
N ILE A 154 12.69 -11.18 5.12
CA ILE A 154 12.04 -10.11 5.91
C ILE A 154 12.45 -10.27 7.36
N ILE A 155 13.22 -9.30 7.86
CA ILE A 155 13.41 -9.14 9.30
C ILE A 155 12.37 -8.12 9.79
N LEU A 156 11.58 -8.56 10.77
CA LEU A 156 10.68 -7.69 11.51
C LEU A 156 11.55 -6.84 12.45
N THR A 157 12.15 -5.79 11.93
CA THR A 157 12.83 -4.82 12.78
C THR A 157 11.79 -3.79 13.21
N ALA A 158 11.19 -4.00 14.37
CA ALA A 158 10.50 -2.91 15.06
C ALA A 158 11.57 -1.86 15.40
N LEU A 159 11.67 -0.81 14.59
CA LEU A 159 12.34 0.43 14.99
C LEU A 159 11.50 1.13 16.06
#